data_AF-A0A2N2A8D1-F1
#
_entry.id   AF-A0A2N2A8D1-F1
#
_cell.length_a   1.000
_cell.length_b   1.000
_cell.length_c   1.000
_cell.angle_alpha   90.00
_cell.angle_beta   90.00
_cell.angle_gamma   90.00
#
_symmetry.space_group_name_H-M   'P 1'
#
loop_
_entity.id
_entity.type
_entity.pdbx_description
1 polymer ?
#
loop_
_entity_poly.entity_id
_entity_poly.type
_entity_poly.pdbx_seq_one_letter_code
_entity_poly.pdbx_strand_id
1 'polypeptide(L)'
;MGTLPDGSVTGRISGGSTTASFSAGVSCFGGQPSGSIKGSITTFTGTGTSKFSFSSSNAAIVGTLSSNLQFVEGKFTNVTLKKDGVVVDTDCVAILTAEKLTNNSWAGSLSIICPEGTELVVFGIFTGTVSVLKQVLCKPLL
;
A
#
# COMPACT_ATOMS: atom_id res chain seq x y z
N MET A 1 5.69 11.54 22.26
CA MET A 1 6.66 10.74 21.49
C MET A 1 5.85 9.77 20.65
N GLY A 2 5.88 9.88 19.32
CA GLY A 2 5.13 8.96 18.45
C GLY A 2 5.86 7.63 18.34
N THR A 3 5.17 6.52 18.59
CA THR A 3 5.70 5.18 18.32
C THR A 3 5.80 4.97 16.81
N LEU A 4 6.99 4.61 16.32
CA LEU A 4 7.19 4.25 14.91
C LEU A 4 6.35 3.01 14.55
N PRO A 5 5.83 2.93 13.31
CA PRO A 5 5.05 1.78 12.88
C PRO A 5 5.90 0.51 12.78
N ASP A 6 5.33 -0.66 13.05
CA ASP A 6 6.05 -1.95 13.00
C ASP A 6 6.62 -2.26 11.60
N GLY A 7 5.95 -1.78 10.55
CA GLY A 7 6.47 -1.74 9.19
C GLY A 7 6.06 -0.47 8.45
N SER A 8 6.90 -0.01 7.54
CA SER A 8 6.57 1.09 6.64
C SER A 8 7.14 0.88 5.25
N VAL A 9 6.40 1.36 4.26
CA VAL A 9 6.77 1.31 2.84
C VAL A 9 6.55 2.70 2.28
N THR A 10 7.56 3.29 1.67
CA THR A 10 7.44 4.57 0.98
C THR A 10 8.24 4.53 -0.30
N GLY A 11 7.58 4.71 -1.43
CA GLY A 11 8.28 4.68 -2.70
C GLY A 11 7.36 4.71 -3.90
N ARG A 12 7.93 4.27 -5.02
CA ARG A 12 7.33 4.28 -6.34
C ARG A 12 7.43 2.90 -6.96
N ILE A 13 6.34 2.41 -7.52
CA ILE A 13 6.29 1.24 -8.39
C ILE A 13 6.02 1.73 -9.81
N SER A 14 6.75 1.19 -10.78
CA SER A 14 6.52 1.45 -12.21
C SER A 14 6.34 0.11 -12.93
N GLY A 15 5.27 -0.01 -13.71
CA GLY A 15 4.95 -1.20 -14.48
C GLY A 15 4.21 -0.83 -15.76
N GLY A 16 4.80 -1.13 -16.92
CA GLY A 16 4.23 -0.78 -18.23
C GLY A 16 3.96 0.73 -18.35
N SER A 17 2.71 1.09 -18.65
CA SER A 17 2.25 2.47 -18.78
C SER A 17 1.68 3.05 -17.48
N THR A 18 1.90 2.40 -16.34
CA THR A 18 1.35 2.80 -15.04
C THR A 18 2.47 3.02 -14.02
N THR A 19 2.33 4.09 -13.25
CA THR A 19 3.20 4.40 -12.11
C THR A 19 2.35 4.60 -10.86
N ALA A 20 2.77 4.06 -9.72
CA ALA A 20 2.23 4.39 -8.41
C ALA A 20 3.32 5.01 -7.52
N SER A 21 2.99 6.07 -6.78
CA SER A 21 3.80 6.61 -5.69
C SER A 21 2.98 6.60 -4.41
N PHE A 22 3.53 6.11 -3.31
CA PHE A 22 2.76 5.91 -2.08
C PHE A 22 3.63 5.90 -0.82
N SER A 23 2.95 6.04 0.32
CA SER A 23 3.50 5.87 1.65
C SER A 23 2.48 5.14 2.50
N ALA A 24 2.92 4.09 3.17
CA ALA A 24 2.10 3.27 4.06
C ALA A 24 2.87 2.97 5.35
N GLY A 25 2.16 3.01 6.46
CA GLY A 25 2.61 2.50 7.75
C GLY A 25 1.63 1.46 8.25
N VAL A 26 2.15 0.35 8.76
CA VAL A 26 1.39 -0.77 9.31
C VAL A 26 1.91 -1.11 10.70
N SER A 27 1.02 -1.43 11.63
CA SER A 27 1.36 -1.72 13.02
C SER A 27 0.35 -2.67 13.64
N CYS A 28 0.81 -3.42 14.64
CA CYS A 28 -0.02 -4.28 15.46
C CYS A 28 0.07 -3.87 16.92
N PHE A 29 -1.06 -3.45 17.49
CA PHE A 29 -1.13 -3.09 18.90
C PHE A 29 -2.22 -3.90 19.59
N GLY A 30 -1.87 -4.67 20.62
CA GLY A 30 -2.84 -5.49 21.37
C GLY A 30 -3.59 -6.51 20.49
N GLY A 31 -2.95 -7.00 19.42
CA GLY A 31 -3.57 -7.90 18.43
C GLY A 31 -4.44 -7.18 17.38
N GLN A 32 -4.57 -5.86 17.44
CA GLN A 32 -5.33 -5.06 16.49
C GLN A 32 -4.43 -4.48 15.39
N PRO A 33 -4.81 -4.61 14.12
CA PRO A 33 -4.15 -3.91 13.03
C PRO A 33 -4.43 -2.41 13.13
N SER A 34 -3.41 -1.61 12.87
CA SER A 34 -3.51 -0.15 12.77
C SER A 34 -2.53 0.35 11.73
N GLY A 35 -2.82 1.50 11.12
CA GLY A 35 -1.97 2.02 10.06
C GLY A 35 -2.66 3.05 9.19
N SER A 36 -1.90 3.58 8.23
CA SER A 36 -2.45 4.44 7.19
C SER A 36 -1.71 4.22 5.89
N ILE A 37 -2.41 4.49 4.79
CA ILE A 37 -1.86 4.48 3.45
C ILE A 37 -2.30 5.75 2.72
N LYS A 38 -1.42 6.30 1.90
CA LYS A 38 -1.75 7.36 0.94
C LYS A 38 -0.86 7.28 -0.29
N GLY A 39 -1.35 7.77 -1.42
CA GLY A 39 -0.55 7.84 -2.63
C GLY A 39 -1.29 8.36 -3.85
N SER A 40 -0.66 8.17 -5.00
CA SER A 40 -1.23 8.43 -6.31
C SER A 40 -0.84 7.36 -7.32
N ILE A 41 -1.75 7.05 -8.23
CA ILE A 41 -1.54 6.18 -9.38
C ILE A 41 -1.74 7.02 -10.65
N THR A 42 -0.76 6.99 -11.54
CA THR A 42 -0.84 7.59 -12.86
C THR A 42 -0.90 6.47 -13.88
N THR A 43 -1.99 6.40 -14.65
CA THR A 43 -2.17 5.44 -15.75
C THR A 43 -2.07 6.19 -17.07
N PHE A 44 -1.34 5.62 -18.02
CA PHE A 44 -1.30 6.08 -19.40
C PHE A 44 -1.97 5.04 -20.28
N THR A 45 -3.15 5.38 -20.80
CA THR A 45 -3.79 4.66 -21.90
C THR A 45 -3.52 5.51 -23.14
N GLY A 46 -3.17 4.98 -24.30
CA GLY A 46 -2.74 5.81 -25.47
C GLY A 46 -3.67 6.98 -25.89
N THR A 47 -4.86 7.07 -25.31
CA THR A 47 -5.84 8.18 -25.37
C THR A 47 -5.66 9.30 -24.33
N GLY A 48 -4.73 9.19 -23.37
CA GLY A 48 -4.49 10.20 -22.33
C GLY A 48 -3.92 9.66 -21.01
N THR A 49 -3.65 10.58 -20.08
CA THR A 49 -3.16 10.27 -18.73
C THR A 49 -4.29 10.45 -17.72
N SER A 50 -4.57 9.42 -16.90
CA SER A 50 -5.47 9.55 -15.75
C SER A 50 -4.68 9.52 -14.44
N LYS A 51 -4.96 10.47 -13.54
CA LYS A 51 -4.32 10.54 -12.23
C LYS A 51 -5.32 10.24 -11.12
N PHE A 52 -5.00 9.23 -10.33
CA PHE A 52 -5.75 8.83 -9.15
C PHE A 52 -4.95 9.17 -7.89
N SER A 53 -5.63 9.59 -6.83
CA SER A 53 -5.07 9.64 -5.48
C SER A 53 -5.94 8.85 -4.51
N PHE A 54 -5.31 8.30 -3.49
CA PHE A 54 -5.97 7.42 -2.54
C PHE A 54 -5.44 7.64 -1.13
N SER A 55 -6.30 7.39 -0.14
CA SER A 55 -5.90 7.41 1.27
C SER A 55 -6.84 6.60 2.15
N SER A 56 -6.29 6.00 3.20
CA SER A 56 -7.03 5.41 4.33
C SER A 56 -6.20 5.46 5.60
N SER A 57 -6.88 5.50 6.75
CA SER A 57 -6.30 5.31 8.09
C SER A 57 -6.84 4.06 8.80
N ASN A 58 -7.46 3.14 8.04
CA ASN A 58 -8.10 1.95 8.57
C ASN A 58 -7.39 0.70 8.02
N ALA A 59 -6.52 0.11 8.83
CA ALA A 59 -5.85 -1.15 8.51
C ALA A 59 -6.68 -2.32 9.04
N ALA A 60 -6.86 -3.36 8.22
CA ALA A 60 -7.62 -4.56 8.56
C ALA A 60 -6.74 -5.81 8.73
N ILE A 61 -5.59 -5.86 8.05
CA ILE A 61 -4.61 -6.95 8.16
C ILE A 61 -3.22 -6.34 8.05
N VAL A 62 -2.30 -6.83 8.88
CA VAL A 62 -0.89 -6.44 8.89
C VAL A 62 -0.03 -7.68 9.03
N GLY A 63 0.90 -7.86 8.10
CA GLY A 63 1.94 -8.88 8.14
C GLY A 63 3.32 -8.26 7.91
N THR A 64 4.20 -8.37 8.91
CA THR A 64 5.61 -7.98 8.79
C THR A 64 6.50 -9.12 9.26
N LEU A 65 7.35 -9.66 8.38
CA LEU A 65 8.23 -10.79 8.70
C LEU A 65 9.68 -10.33 8.85
N SER A 66 10.42 -10.95 9.78
CA SER A 66 11.84 -10.67 9.97
C SER A 66 12.67 -11.88 10.35
N SER A 67 13.94 -11.74 10.00
CA SER A 67 15.19 -12.38 10.44
C SER A 67 16.26 -11.91 9.45
N ASN A 68 15.86 -11.70 8.19
CA ASN A 68 16.52 -10.92 7.14
C ASN A 68 15.49 -10.21 6.25
N LEU A 69 14.82 -9.15 6.76
CA LEU A 69 13.91 -8.23 6.04
C LEU A 69 13.28 -8.78 4.74
N GLN A 70 12.22 -9.61 4.80
CA GLN A 70 11.74 -10.30 3.58
C GLN A 70 10.44 -9.74 3.02
N PHE A 71 9.50 -9.29 3.86
CA PHE A 71 8.14 -9.01 3.38
C PHE A 71 7.35 -8.06 4.30
N VAL A 72 6.58 -7.16 3.68
CA VAL A 72 5.58 -6.30 4.32
C VAL A 72 4.27 -6.43 3.54
N GLU A 73 3.19 -6.69 4.26
CA GLU A 73 1.82 -6.66 3.75
C GLU A 73 0.93 -5.78 4.63
N GLY A 74 0.13 -4.94 3.98
CA GLY A 74 -0.91 -4.16 4.61
C GLY A 74 -2.19 -4.18 3.79
N LYS A 75 -3.30 -4.53 4.44
CA LYS A 75 -4.65 -4.36 3.88
C LYS A 75 -5.31 -3.18 4.57
N PHE A 76 -5.73 -2.20 3.78
CA PHE A 76 -6.45 -1.01 4.24
C PHE A 76 -7.87 -1.02 3.69
N THR A 77 -8.84 -0.75 4.55
CA THR A 77 -10.26 -0.65 4.21
C THR A 77 -10.71 0.81 4.27
N ASN A 78 -11.94 1.09 3.82
CA ASN A 78 -12.48 2.45 3.76
C ASN A 78 -11.52 3.44 3.06
N VAL A 79 -10.96 3.01 1.93
CA VAL A 79 -10.07 3.83 1.13
C VAL A 79 -10.92 4.77 0.28
N THR A 80 -10.63 6.07 0.39
CA THR A 80 -11.18 7.08 -0.50
C THR A 80 -10.35 7.14 -1.76
N LEU A 81 -10.97 6.97 -2.93
CA LEU A 81 -10.35 7.10 -4.24
C LEU A 81 -10.79 8.39 -4.92
N LYS A 82 -9.83 9.16 -5.42
CA LYS A 82 -10.08 10.39 -6.18
C LYS A 82 -9.46 10.29 -7.56
N LYS A 83 -10.19 10.71 -8.59
CA LYS A 83 -9.67 10.93 -9.95
C LYS A 83 -9.60 12.43 -10.21
N ASP A 84 -8.40 12.91 -10.57
CA ASP A 84 -8.16 14.33 -10.86
C ASP A 84 -8.65 15.29 -9.75
N GLY A 85 -8.57 14.83 -8.49
CA GLY A 85 -8.97 15.58 -7.30
C GLY A 85 -10.44 15.40 -6.88
N VAL A 86 -11.27 14.80 -7.72
CA VAL A 86 -12.69 14.52 -7.44
C VAL A 86 -12.84 13.12 -6.85
N VAL A 87 -13.59 12.98 -5.75
CA VAL A 87 -13.91 11.66 -5.19
C VAL A 87 -14.73 10.89 -6.21
N VAL A 88 -14.23 9.73 -6.62
CA VAL A 88 -14.91 8.83 -7.56
C VAL A 88 -15.45 7.60 -6.87
N ASP A 89 -14.87 7.22 -5.73
CA ASP A 89 -15.30 6.05 -4.98
C ASP A 89 -14.87 6.15 -3.51
N THR A 90 -15.63 5.48 -2.64
CA THR A 90 -15.36 5.33 -1.21
C THR A 90 -15.49 3.85 -0.83
N ASP A 91 -15.11 3.49 0.39
CA ASP A 91 -15.18 2.10 0.83
C ASP A 91 -14.34 1.11 -0.01
N CYS A 92 -13.36 1.63 -0.76
CA CYS A 92 -12.41 0.79 -1.47
C CYS A 92 -11.49 0.04 -0.49
N VAL A 93 -10.85 -1.01 -1.00
CA VAL A 93 -9.81 -1.76 -0.31
C VAL A 93 -8.49 -1.54 -1.02
N ALA A 94 -7.46 -1.13 -0.28
CA ALA A 94 -6.09 -1.07 -0.78
C ALA A 94 -5.27 -2.20 -0.18
N ILE A 95 -4.60 -2.97 -1.04
CA ILE A 95 -3.67 -4.03 -0.65
C ILE A 95 -2.29 -3.61 -1.13
N LEU A 96 -1.36 -3.52 -0.19
CA LEU A 96 0.03 -3.22 -0.46
C LEU A 96 0.89 -4.40 -0.03
N THR A 97 1.74 -4.86 -0.94
CA THR A 97 2.81 -5.80 -0.63
C THR A 97 4.17 -5.25 -1.07
N ALA A 98 5.19 -5.52 -0.27
CA ALA A 98 6.58 -5.27 -0.63
C ALA A 98 7.42 -6.45 -0.17
N GLU A 99 8.07 -7.13 -1.11
CA GLU A 99 8.95 -8.28 -0.89
C GLU A 99 10.39 -7.94 -1.27
N LYS A 100 11.35 -8.27 -0.42
CA LYS A 100 12.76 -7.94 -0.66
C LYS A 100 13.36 -8.94 -1.64
N LEU A 101 13.90 -8.43 -2.75
CA LEU A 101 14.63 -9.24 -3.73
C LEU A 101 16.13 -9.26 -3.42
N THR A 102 16.70 -8.09 -3.14
CA THR A 102 18.12 -7.91 -2.79
C THR A 102 18.26 -6.85 -1.71
N ASN A 103 19.47 -6.57 -1.23
CA ASN A 103 19.68 -5.50 -0.23
C ASN A 103 19.14 -4.14 -0.64
N ASN A 104 19.04 -3.87 -1.95
CA ASN A 104 18.64 -2.57 -2.49
C ASN A 104 17.43 -2.65 -3.44
N SER A 105 16.75 -3.79 -3.52
CA SER A 105 15.65 -3.99 -4.47
C SER A 105 14.49 -4.74 -3.84
N TRP A 106 13.28 -4.31 -4.19
CA TRP A 106 12.03 -4.87 -3.72
C TRP A 106 11.09 -5.10 -4.90
N ALA A 107 10.36 -6.21 -4.87
CA ALA A 107 9.15 -6.39 -5.66
C ALA A 107 7.99 -5.77 -4.88
N GLY A 108 7.23 -4.88 -5.50
CA GLY A 108 6.09 -4.24 -4.88
C GLY A 108 4.82 -4.47 -5.68
N SER A 109 3.69 -4.59 -5.00
CA SER A 109 2.37 -4.49 -5.62
C SER A 109 1.46 -3.59 -4.81
N LEU A 110 0.65 -2.79 -5.51
CA LEU A 110 -0.41 -1.99 -4.96
C LEU A 110 -1.67 -2.28 -5.77
N SER A 111 -2.71 -2.74 -5.08
CA SER A 111 -4.04 -2.95 -5.66
C SER A 111 -5.06 -2.07 -4.93
N ILE A 112 -5.93 -1.38 -5.66
CA ILE A 112 -7.09 -0.66 -5.14
C ILE A 112 -8.32 -1.25 -5.80
N ILE A 113 -9.22 -1.81 -4.99
CA ILE A 113 -10.42 -2.49 -5.44
C ILE A 113 -11.60 -1.76 -4.82
N CYS A 114 -12.50 -1.23 -5.65
CA CYS A 114 -13.64 -0.44 -5.19
C CYS A 114 -14.98 -1.12 -5.49
N PRO A 115 -16.05 -0.80 -4.71
CA PRO A 115 -17.39 -1.38 -4.90
C PRO A 115 -17.97 -1.15 -6.29
N GLU A 116 -17.74 0.02 -6.89
CA GLU A 116 -18.25 0.36 -8.24
C GLU A 116 -17.44 -0.32 -9.37
N GLY A 117 -16.56 -1.27 -9.04
CA GLY A 117 -15.77 -2.05 -10.01
C GLY A 117 -14.49 -1.38 -10.48
N THR A 118 -14.11 -0.23 -9.91
CA THR A 118 -12.80 0.37 -10.18
C THR A 118 -11.69 -0.49 -9.59
N GLU A 119 -10.88 -1.09 -10.45
CA GLU A 119 -9.70 -1.87 -10.06
C GLU A 119 -8.43 -1.22 -10.62
N LEU A 120 -7.55 -0.76 -9.73
CA LEU A 120 -6.24 -0.21 -10.07
C LEU A 120 -5.17 -1.13 -9.52
N VAL A 121 -4.43 -1.80 -10.40
CA VAL A 121 -3.34 -2.70 -10.01
C VAL A 121 -2.03 -2.21 -10.60
N VAL A 122 -1.03 -2.04 -9.74
CA VAL A 122 0.33 -1.69 -10.13
C VAL A 122 1.28 -2.67 -9.47
N PHE A 123 2.05 -3.40 -10.27
CA PHE A 123 3.09 -4.30 -9.81
C PHE A 123 4.39 -3.98 -10.54
N GLY A 124 5.52 -4.24 -9.90
CA GLY A 124 6.83 -4.06 -10.54
C GLY A 124 7.96 -3.93 -9.53
N ILE A 125 9.09 -3.41 -10.01
CA ILE A 125 10.23 -3.12 -9.16
C ILE A 125 9.97 -1.81 -8.42
N PHE A 126 10.08 -1.90 -7.11
CA PHE A 126 9.93 -0.78 -6.20
C PHE A 126 11.23 0.02 -6.11
N THR A 127 11.08 1.33 -6.15
CA THR A 127 12.14 2.30 -5.84
C THR A 127 11.71 3.11 -4.62
N GLY A 128 12.49 3.08 -3.54
CA GLY A 128 12.14 3.75 -2.29
C GLY A 128 12.69 3.03 -1.07
N THR A 129 12.05 3.26 0.07
CA THR A 129 12.44 2.69 1.35
C THR A 129 11.36 1.76 1.87
N VAL A 130 11.78 0.58 2.31
CA VAL A 130 10.95 -0.33 3.11
C VAL A 130 11.68 -0.59 4.42
N SER A 131 10.98 -0.36 5.53
CA SER A 131 11.51 -0.51 6.88
C SER A 131 10.63 -1.46 7.66
N VAL A 132 11.23 -2.47 8.30
CA VAL A 132 10.54 -3.35 9.24
C VAL A 132 11.23 -3.25 10.58
N LEU A 133 10.49 -2.78 11.58
CA LEU A 133 10.99 -2.56 12.93
C LEU A 133 10.70 -3.75 13.85
N LYS A 134 9.59 -4.46 13.62
CA LYS A 134 9.20 -5.64 14.41
C LYS A 134 8.51 -6.70 13.55
N GLN A 135 8.68 -7.96 13.93
CA GLN A 135 7.89 -9.07 13.38
C GLN A 135 6.52 -9.07 14.00
N VAL A 136 5.48 -8.90 13.20
CA VAL A 136 4.13 -9.08 13.70
C VAL A 136 3.20 -9.64 12.62
N LEU A 137 2.34 -10.55 13.04
CA LEU A 137 1.18 -10.97 12.26
C LEU A 137 -0.06 -10.65 13.09
N CYS A 138 -0.78 -9.60 12.74
CA CYS A 138 -2.10 -9.38 13.31
C CYS A 138 -3.04 -10.41 12.67
N LYS A 139 -3.58 -11.34 13.46
CA LYS A 139 -4.74 -12.10 12.99
C LYS A 139 -5.89 -11.11 12.79
N PRO A 140 -6.68 -11.21 11.70
CA PRO A 140 -7.92 -10.47 11.64
C PRO A 140 -8.75 -10.81 12.88
N LEU A 141 -9.37 -9.80 13.49
CA LEU A 141 -10.46 -10.05 14.42
C LEU A 141 -11.52 -10.85 13.65
N LEU A 142 -11.66 -12.12 14.01
CA LEU A 142 -12.73 -13.00 13.56
C LEU A 142 -14.09 -12.37 13.87
#